data_AF-J1HLP9-F1
#
_entry.id   AF-J1HLP9-F1
#
_cell.length_a   1.000
_cell.length_b   1.000
_cell.length_c   1.000
_cell.angle_alpha   90.00
_cell.angle_beta   90.00
_cell.angle_gamma   90.00
#
_symmetry.space_group_name_H-M   'P 1'
#
loop_
_entity.id
_entity.type
_entity.pdbx_description
1 polymer ?
#
loop_
_entity_poly.entity_id
_entity_poly.type
_entity_poly.pdbx_seq_one_letter_code
_entity_poly.pdbx_strand_id
1 'polypeptide(L)' 'MPDIDGEPQVLLARAVELTKAGRQARDEADAALAARDEALARAHAAGVTMYRLSKGTHLSKTATRVAIMRASPELQKKDR' A
#
# COMPACT_ATOMS: atom_id res chain seq x y z
N MET A 1 -47.37 -9.44 -1.94
CA MET A 1 -46.06 -8.90 -1.48
C MET A 1 -45.67 -7.80 -2.43
N PRO A 2 -45.07 -6.68 -1.98
CA PRO A 2 -44.50 -5.73 -2.93
C PRO A 2 -43.47 -6.49 -3.78
N ASP A 3 -43.40 -6.17 -5.07
CA ASP A 3 -42.49 -6.78 -6.02
C ASP A 3 -41.06 -6.36 -5.64
N ILE A 4 -40.46 -7.12 -4.73
CA ILE A 4 -39.10 -6.89 -4.22
C ILE A 4 -38.09 -7.43 -5.23
N ASP A 5 -38.49 -7.95 -6.40
CA ASP A 5 -37.69 -8.92 -7.15
C ASP A 5 -36.75 -8.30 -8.20
N GLY A 6 -36.87 -7.00 -8.49
CA GLY A 6 -36.06 -6.30 -9.48
C GLY A 6 -35.07 -5.27 -8.91
N GLU A 7 -35.61 -4.15 -8.42
CA GLU A 7 -34.80 -2.98 -8.07
C GLU A 7 -33.88 -3.20 -6.86
N PRO A 8 -34.33 -3.81 -5.74
CA PRO A 8 -33.46 -4.09 -4.60
C PRO A 8 -32.30 -5.04 -4.93
N GLN A 9 -32.50 -6.05 -5.77
CA GLN A 9 -31.46 -7.01 -6.20
C GLN A 9 -30.47 -6.34 -7.12
N VAL A 10 -30.91 -5.45 -8.02
CA VAL A 10 -30.03 -4.66 -8.88
C VAL A 10 -29.15 -3.73 -8.04
N LEU A 11 -29.72 -3.07 -7.04
CA LEU A 11 -28.97 -2.23 -6.10
C LEU A 11 -27.97 -3.05 -5.28
N LEU A 12 -28.36 -4.23 -4.80
CA LEU A 12 -27.47 -5.14 -4.09
C LEU A 12 -26.31 -5.62 -4.97
N ALA A 13 -26.60 -6.06 -6.21
CA ALA A 13 -25.58 -6.49 -7.16
C ALA A 13 -24.58 -5.36 -7.45
N ARG A 14 -25.08 -4.13 -7.63
CA ARG A 14 -24.22 -2.95 -7.82
C ARG A 14 -23.34 -2.67 -6.59
N ALA A 15 -23.90 -2.78 -5.38
CA ALA A 15 -23.13 -2.59 -4.15
C ALA A 15 -22.01 -3.66 -3.99
N VAL A 16 -22.30 -4.91 -4.37
CA VAL A 16 -21.31 -6.01 -4.35
C VAL A 16 -20.17 -5.73 -5.33
N GLU A 17 -20.47 -5.34 -6.57
CA GLU A 17 -19.44 -5.02 -7.57
C GLU A 17 -18.59 -3.82 -7.17
N LEU A 18 -19.19 -2.75 -6.63
CA LEU A 18 -18.45 -1.61 -6.09
C LEU A 18 -17.51 -2.03 -4.94
N THR A 19 -17.96 -2.92 -4.07
CA THR A 19 -17.14 -3.42 -2.96
C THR A 19 -15.99 -4.28 -3.49
N LYS A 20 -16.23 -5.12 -4.50
CA LYS A 20 -15.20 -5.94 -5.14
C LYS A 20 -14.14 -5.08 -5.82
N ALA A 21 -14.56 -4.09 -6.62
CA ALA A 21 -13.67 -3.12 -7.24
C ALA A 21 -12.86 -2.33 -6.20
N GLY A 22 -13.50 -1.91 -5.11
CA GLY A 22 -12.84 -1.22 -4.01
C GLY A 22 -11.78 -2.08 -3.29
N ARG A 23 -12.03 -3.38 -3.13
CA ARG A 23 -11.02 -4.32 -2.61
C ARG A 23 -9.85 -4.47 -3.57
N GLN A 24 -10.13 -4.71 -4.85
CA GLN A 24 -9.09 -4.87 -5.86
C GLN A 24 -8.19 -3.63 -5.95
N ALA A 25 -8.76 -2.43 -5.94
CA ALA A 25 -7.99 -1.19 -5.97
C ALA A 25 -7.10 -1.01 -4.71
N ARG A 26 -7.54 -1.50 -3.55
CA ARG A 26 -6.72 -1.53 -2.33
C ARG A 26 -5.58 -2.53 -2.45
N ASP A 27 -5.87 -3.73 -2.92
CA ASP A 27 -4.84 -4.77 -3.11
C ASP A 27 -3.76 -4.29 -4.10
N GLU A 28 -4.16 -3.62 -5.18
CA GLU A 28 -3.23 -3.01 -6.15
C GLU A 28 -2.40 -1.89 -5.52
N ALA A 29 -3.01 -1.02 -4.71
CA ALA A 29 -2.31 0.05 -4.01
C ALA A 29 -1.32 -0.51 -2.97
N ASP A 30 -1.70 -1.56 -2.25
CA ASP A 30 -0.85 -2.23 -1.27
C ASP A 30 0.34 -2.95 -1.95
N ALA A 31 0.11 -3.59 -3.10
CA ALA A 31 1.17 -4.19 -3.90
C ALA A 31 2.17 -3.12 -4.41
N ALA A 32 1.67 -1.99 -4.91
CA ALA A 32 2.51 -0.87 -5.35
C ALA A 32 3.31 -0.28 -4.17
N LEU A 33 2.68 -0.15 -3.00
CA LEU A 33 3.34 0.32 -1.78
C LEU A 33 4.46 -0.63 -1.34
N ALA A 34 4.20 -1.94 -1.35
CA ALA A 34 5.19 -2.96 -1.00
C ALA A 34 6.39 -2.94 -1.97
N ALA A 35 6.15 -2.85 -3.28
CA ALA A 35 7.20 -2.76 -4.29
C ALA A 35 8.08 -1.52 -4.11
N ARG A 36 7.49 -0.36 -3.80
CA ARG A 36 8.23 0.87 -3.50
C ARG A 36 9.08 0.72 -2.25
N ASP A 37 8.51 0.20 -1.18
CA ASP A 37 9.20 0.03 0.09
C ASP A 37 10.39 -0.95 -0.04
N GLU A 38 10.23 -2.03 -0.82
CA GLU A 38 11.31 -2.96 -1.17
C GLU A 38 12.42 -2.28 -2.00
N ALA A 39 12.07 -1.49 -3.01
CA ALA A 39 13.04 -0.74 -3.80
C ALA A 39 13.84 0.26 -2.95
N LEU A 40 13.17 0.95 -2.01
CA LEU A 40 13.81 1.84 -1.04
C LEU A 40 14.76 1.09 -0.11
N ALA A 41 14.35 -0.07 0.41
CA ALA A 41 15.20 -0.90 1.24
C ALA A 41 16.44 -1.40 0.51
N ARG A 42 16.30 -1.87 -0.74
CA ARG A 42 17.44 -2.30 -1.58
C ARG A 42 18.40 -1.14 -1.85
N ALA A 43 17.89 0.04 -2.19
CA ALA A 43 18.73 1.21 -2.41
C ALA A 43 19.47 1.64 -1.13
N HIS A 44 18.79 1.61 0.02
CA HIS A 44 19.42 1.88 1.30
C HIS A 44 20.51 0.85 1.65
N ALA A 45 20.25 -0.45 1.44
CA ALA A 45 21.23 -1.52 1.64
C ALA A 45 22.45 -1.38 0.71
N ALA A 46 22.27 -0.86 -0.51
CA ALA A 46 23.34 -0.51 -1.43
C ALA A 46 24.10 0.78 -1.06
N GLY A 47 23.79 1.40 0.08
CA GLY A 47 24.49 2.58 0.61
C GLY A 47 23.92 3.93 0.18
N VAL A 48 22.75 3.97 -0.48
CA VAL A 48 22.11 5.25 -0.78
C VAL A 48 21.63 5.91 0.51
N THR A 49 22.07 7.15 0.72
CA THR A 49 21.75 7.88 1.96
C THR A 49 20.27 8.21 2.06
N MET A 50 19.77 8.23 3.31
CA MET A 50 18.41 8.65 3.64
C MET A 50 18.03 10.03 3.06
N TYR A 51 18.99 10.96 2.98
CA TYR A 51 18.77 12.27 2.36
C TYR A 51 18.46 12.16 0.86
N ARG A 52 19.23 11.35 0.11
CA ARG A 52 19.00 11.16 -1.33
C ARG A 52 17.67 10.44 -1.59
N LEU A 53 17.35 9.41 -0.81
CA LEU A 53 16.09 8.67 -0.92
C LEU A 53 14.88 9.57 -0.65
N SER A 54 14.93 10.37 0.44
CA SER A 54 13.88 11.33 0.79
C SER A 54 13.68 12.38 -0.30
N LYS A 55 14.78 12.94 -0.85
CA LYS A 55 14.69 13.94 -1.93
C LYS A 55 14.13 13.35 -3.23
N GLY A 56 14.55 12.13 -3.58
CA GLY A 56 14.15 11.47 -4.84
C GLY A 56 12.72 10.92 -4.84
N THR A 57 12.16 10.64 -3.67
CA THR A 57 10.77 10.14 -3.53
C THR A 57 9.78 11.19 -3.06
N HIS A 58 10.25 12.41 -2.75
CA HIS A 58 9.46 13.48 -2.12
C HIS A 58 8.82 13.08 -0.77
N LEU A 59 9.31 12.00 -0.15
CA LEU A 59 8.90 11.58 1.18
C LEU A 59 9.73 12.29 2.23
N SER A 60 9.16 12.51 3.42
CA SER A 60 9.95 12.93 4.58
C SER A 60 10.98 11.84 4.95
N LYS A 61 12.06 12.23 5.65
CA LYS A 61 13.05 11.26 6.14
C LYS A 61 12.39 10.19 7.03
N THR A 62 11.42 10.58 7.85
CA THR A 62 10.66 9.67 8.71
C THR A 62 9.85 8.67 7.89
N ALA A 63 9.09 9.14 6.88
CA ALA A 63 8.33 8.26 6.00
C ALA A 63 9.22 7.30 5.21
N THR A 64 10.38 7.78 4.75
CA THR A 64 11.40 6.97 4.08
C THR A 64 11.94 5.88 5.03
N ARG A 65 12.18 6.21 6.31
CA ARG A 65 12.69 5.24 7.31
C ARG A 65 11.66 4.16 7.57
N VAL A 66 10.39 4.53 7.76
CA VAL A 66 9.28 3.58 7.95
C VAL A 66 9.13 2.65 6.76
N ALA A 67 9.23 3.17 5.53
CA ALA A 67 9.20 2.34 4.31
C ALA A 67 10.31 1.27 4.32
N ILE A 68 11.54 1.68 4.62
CA ILE A 68 12.68 0.76 4.71
C ILE A 68 12.47 -0.28 5.82
N MET A 69 12.01 0.13 7.00
CA MET A 69 11.75 -0.78 8.12
C MET A 69 10.64 -1.79 7.82
N ARG A 70 9.58 -1.40 7.10
CA ARG A 70 8.52 -2.32 6.69
C ARG A 70 9.03 -3.39 5.73
N ALA A 71 9.93 -3.03 4.82
CA ALA A 71 10.51 -3.95 3.85
C ALA A 71 11.77 -4.70 4.33
N SER A 72 12.30 -4.39 5.52
CA SER A 72 13.52 -5.02 6.07
C SER A 72 13.34 -5.40 7.54
N PRO A 73 12.85 -6.61 7.84
CA PRO A 73 12.64 -7.11 9.20
C PRO A 73 13.93 -7.14 10.03
N GLU A 74 15.07 -7.37 9.38
CA GLU A 74 16.42 -7.32 9.96
C GLU A 74 16.72 -5.96 10.62
N LEU A 75 16.23 -4.86 10.02
CA LEU A 75 16.43 -3.51 10.54
C LEU A 75 15.51 -3.18 11.72
N GLN A 76 14.38 -3.88 11.86
CA GLN A 76 13.50 -3.72 13.02
C GLN A 76 14.11 -4.26 14.32
N LYS A 77 14.96 -5.30 14.23
CA LYS A 77 15.61 -5.92 15.39
C LYS A 77 16.77 -5.09 15.96
N LYS A 78 17.33 -4.17 15.16
CA LYS A 78 18.54 -3.40 15.52
C LYS A 78 18.23 -2.07 16.24
N ASP A 79 16.98 -1.63 16.19
CA ASP A 79 16.45 -0.43 16.85
C ASP A 79 15.74 -0.75 18.19
N ARG A 80 15.78 -2.00 18.67
CA ARG A 80 15.17 -2.46 19.92
C ARG A 80 16.24 -2.93 20.90
#